data_AF-A0A933WHD4-F1
#
_entry.id   AF-A0A933WHD4-F1
#
_cell.length_a   1.000
_cell.length_b   1.000
_cell.length_c   1.000
_cell.angle_alpha   90.00
_cell.angle_beta   90.00
_cell.angle_gamma   90.00
#
_symmetry.space_group_name_H-M   'P 1'
#
loop_
_entity.id
_entity.type
_entity.pdbx_description
1 polymer ?
#
loop_
_entity_poly.entity_id
_entity_poly.type
_entity_poly.pdbx_seq_one_letter_code
_entity_poly.pdbx_strand_id
1 'polypeptide(L)'
;MRGRIQPKNLRQQVTVEKKRRNIVFFTIIILAFLYIGAALILGDMGLIKYFKIKKTKNTLETEISTIEKENKLLKSQINSLKEDPYYIEKHAREEFGLAKPDEYIFQFQNDAKK
;
A
#
# COMPACT_ATOMS: atom_id res chain seq x y z
N MET A 1 -77.90 20.18 -17.95
CA MET A 1 -77.37 21.24 -17.06
C MET A 1 -75.85 21.12 -17.03
N ARG A 2 -75.10 22.00 -17.72
CA ARG A 2 -73.63 22.00 -17.73
C ARG A 2 -73.13 22.99 -16.67
N GLY A 3 -72.58 22.47 -15.58
CA GLY A 3 -71.92 23.29 -14.56
C GLY A 3 -70.74 24.04 -15.17
N ARG A 4 -70.80 25.37 -15.20
CA ARG A 4 -69.64 26.20 -15.51
C ARG A 4 -68.61 25.98 -14.40
N ILE A 5 -67.53 25.28 -14.71
CA ILE A 5 -66.35 25.26 -13.87
C ILE A 5 -65.83 26.70 -13.84
N GLN A 6 -66.01 27.37 -12.70
CA GLN A 6 -65.51 28.72 -12.50
C GLN A 6 -63.98 28.72 -12.65
N PRO A 7 -63.38 29.67 -13.39
CA PRO A 7 -61.94 29.70 -13.55
C PRO A 7 -61.30 29.98 -12.20
N LYS A 8 -60.46 29.04 -11.74
CA LYS A 8 -59.56 29.25 -10.62
C LYS A 8 -58.73 30.50 -10.92
N ASN A 9 -58.58 31.40 -9.95
CA ASN A 9 -57.86 32.68 -10.11
C ASN A 9 -56.58 32.48 -10.93
N LEU A 10 -56.54 32.99 -12.17
CA LEU A 10 -55.44 32.76 -13.13
C LEU A 10 -54.07 33.13 -12.52
N ARG A 11 -54.04 34.17 -11.68
CA ARG A 11 -52.84 34.57 -10.92
C ARG A 11 -52.34 33.49 -9.95
N GLN A 12 -53.25 32.79 -9.29
CA GLN A 12 -52.91 31.68 -8.37
C GLN A 12 -52.51 30.41 -9.14
N GLN A 13 -53.07 30.17 -10.33
CA GLN A 13 -52.67 29.04 -11.16
C GLN A 13 -51.23 29.23 -11.67
N VAL A 14 -50.90 30.42 -12.17
CA VAL A 14 -49.54 30.74 -12.66
C VAL A 14 -48.49 30.62 -11.54
N THR A 15 -48.80 31.06 -10.31
CA THR A 15 -47.85 30.93 -9.18
C THR A 15 -47.66 29.48 -8.73
N VAL A 16 -48.72 28.66 -8.75
CA VAL A 16 -48.63 27.22 -8.42
C VAL A 16 -47.82 26.47 -9.48
N GLU A 17 -48.05 26.72 -10.78
CA GLU A 17 -47.26 26.14 -11.87
C GLU A 17 -45.79 26.57 -11.82
N LYS A 18 -45.53 27.86 -11.52
CA LYS A 18 -44.16 28.38 -11.33
C LYS A 18 -43.48 27.75 -10.12
N LYS A 19 -44.18 27.57 -9.00
CA LYS A 19 -43.65 26.92 -7.79
C LYS A 19 -43.36 25.44 -8.02
N ARG A 20 -44.24 24.71 -8.71
CA ARG A 20 -44.02 23.31 -9.12
C ARG A 20 -42.78 23.17 -10.00
N ARG A 21 -42.64 24.01 -11.03
CA ARG A 21 -41.47 23.99 -11.92
C ARG A 21 -40.17 24.26 -11.16
N ASN A 22 -40.18 25.21 -10.23
CA ASN A 22 -39.01 25.50 -9.41
C ASN A 22 -38.65 24.33 -8.49
N ILE A 23 -39.63 23.69 -7.85
CA ILE A 23 -39.38 22.51 -7.01
C ILE A 23 -38.76 21.38 -7.84
N VAL A 24 -39.32 21.07 -9.01
CA VAL A 24 -38.77 20.04 -9.90
C VAL A 24 -37.33 20.38 -10.30
N PHE A 25 -37.06 21.63 -10.67
CA PHE A 25 -35.73 22.09 -11.01
C PHE A 25 -34.73 21.93 -9.85
N PHE A 26 -35.10 22.36 -8.63
CA PHE A 26 -34.26 22.18 -7.45
C PHE A 26 -34.05 20.71 -7.10
N THR A 27 -35.06 19.84 -7.24
CA THR A 27 -34.90 18.40 -7.01
C THR A 27 -33.92 17.76 -7.98
N ILE A 28 -33.96 18.15 -9.27
CA ILE A 28 -33.01 17.66 -10.29
C ILE A 28 -31.59 18.12 -9.95
N ILE A 29 -31.43 19.39 -9.56
CA ILE A 29 -30.13 19.92 -9.15
C ILE A 29 -29.57 19.16 -7.95
N ILE A 30 -30.38 18.93 -6.91
CA ILE A 30 -29.96 18.19 -5.72
C ILE A 30 -29.54 16.77 -6.09
N LEU A 31 -30.32 16.08 -6.92
CA LEU A 31 -29.99 14.73 -7.39
C LEU A 31 -28.69 14.70 -8.20
N ALA A 32 -28.46 15.70 -9.06
CA ALA A 32 -27.21 15.81 -9.82
C ALA A 32 -26.00 16.03 -8.91
N PHE A 33 -26.11 16.92 -7.92
CA PHE A 33 -25.05 17.12 -6.92
C PHE A 33 -24.78 15.87 -6.09
N LEU A 34 -25.83 15.15 -5.69
CA LEU A 34 -25.71 13.92 -4.92
C LEU A 34 -25.03 12.82 -5.73
N TYR A 35 -25.36 12.70 -7.02
CA TYR A 35 -24.70 11.78 -7.94
C TYR A 35 -23.21 12.11 -8.13
N ILE A 36 -22.86 13.37 -8.37
CA ILE A 36 -21.47 13.81 -8.51
C ILE A 36 -20.70 13.60 -7.20
N GLY A 37 -21.30 13.94 -6.06
CA GLY A 37 -20.70 13.73 -4.74
C GLY A 37 -20.44 12.26 -4.46
N ALA A 38 -21.40 11.38 -4.76
CA ALA A 38 -21.25 9.94 -4.63
C ALA A 38 -20.14 9.40 -5.56
N ALA A 39 -20.11 9.85 -6.82
CA ALA A 39 -19.08 9.47 -7.77
C ALA A 39 -17.67 9.92 -7.36
N LEU A 40 -17.53 11.08 -6.71
CA LEU A 40 -16.24 11.56 -6.18
C LEU A 40 -15.78 10.79 -4.93
N ILE A 41 -16.71 10.32 -4.10
CA ILE A 41 -16.37 9.56 -2.88
C ILE A 41 -16.10 8.08 -3.22
N LEU A 42 -16.97 7.47 -4.05
CA LEU A 42 -17.00 6.03 -4.34
C LEU A 42 -16.37 5.65 -5.68
N GLY A 43 -16.05 6.60 -6.56
CA GLY A 43 -15.45 6.31 -7.85
C GLY A 43 -14.01 5.81 -7.76
N ASP A 44 -13.49 5.30 -8.88
CA ASP A 44 -12.15 4.70 -9.00
C ASP A 44 -10.97 5.64 -8.68
N MET A 45 -11.24 6.95 -8.63
CA MET A 45 -10.31 8.01 -8.25
C MET A 45 -10.71 8.70 -6.94
N GLY A 46 -11.60 8.07 -6.17
CA GLY A 46 -12.23 8.68 -5.00
C GLY A 46 -11.35 8.68 -3.75
N LEU A 47 -11.81 9.43 -2.75
CA LEU A 47 -11.11 9.65 -1.49
C LEU A 47 -10.78 8.33 -0.76
N ILE A 48 -11.65 7.33 -0.84
CA ILE A 48 -11.45 6.03 -0.19
C ILE A 48 -10.17 5.34 -0.68
N LYS A 49 -9.93 5.36 -1.99
CA LYS A 49 -8.73 4.76 -2.60
C LYS A 49 -7.47 5.51 -2.17
N TYR A 50 -7.53 6.84 -2.11
CA TYR A 50 -6.43 7.64 -1.60
C TYR A 50 -6.08 7.28 -0.16
N PHE A 51 -7.06 7.14 0.73
CA PHE A 51 -6.82 6.70 2.11
C PHE A 51 -6.20 5.30 2.18
N LYS A 52 -6.67 4.37 1.34
CA LYS A 52 -6.12 3.00 1.27
C LYS A 52 -4.65 3.03 0.82
N ILE A 53 -4.34 3.73 -0.27
CA ILE A 53 -2.98 3.85 -0.80
C ILE A 53 -2.06 4.54 0.23
N LYS A 54 -2.53 5.60 0.88
CA LYS A 54 -1.77 6.29 1.93
C LYS A 54 -1.45 5.37 3.10
N LYS A 55 -2.42 4.55 3.54
CA LYS A 55 -2.22 3.56 4.59
C LYS A 55 -1.20 2.49 4.16
N THR A 56 -1.34 1.94 2.95
CA THR A 56 -0.40 0.96 2.40
C THR A 56 1.01 1.52 2.25
N LYS A 57 1.15 2.78 1.82
CA LYS A 57 2.44 3.46 1.75
C LYS A 57 3.10 3.51 3.14
N ASN A 58 2.37 3.97 4.15
CA ASN A 58 2.91 4.06 5.51
C ASN A 58 3.31 2.68 6.07
N THR A 59 2.53 1.62 5.81
CA THR A 59 2.88 0.28 6.28
C THR A 59 4.15 -0.25 5.60
N LEU A 60 4.28 -0.05 4.28
CA LEU A 60 5.49 -0.45 3.56
C LEU A 60 6.72 0.33 4.02
N GLU A 61 6.60 1.63 4.26
CA GLU A 61 7.70 2.44 4.81
C GLU A 61 8.14 1.94 6.20
N THR A 62 7.19 1.55 7.05
CA THR A 62 7.52 0.95 8.35
C THR A 62 8.21 -0.40 8.21
N GLU A 63 7.75 -1.27 7.31
CA GLU A 63 8.36 -2.58 7.04
C GLU A 63 9.77 -2.46 6.49
N ILE A 64 10.01 -1.52 5.56
CA ILE A 64 11.35 -1.22 5.05
C ILE A 64 12.26 -0.81 6.21
N SER A 65 11.82 0.11 7.06
CA SER A 65 12.62 0.57 8.19
C SER A 65 12.95 -0.55 9.19
N THR A 66 12.01 -1.48 9.45
CA THR A 66 12.27 -2.63 10.32
C THR A 66 13.28 -3.58 9.69
N ILE A 67 13.09 -3.93 8.41
CA ILE A 67 13.99 -4.84 7.68
C ILE A 67 15.40 -4.23 7.56
N GLU A 68 15.52 -2.93 7.33
CA GLU A 68 16.81 -2.24 7.30
C GLU A 68 17.54 -2.30 8.64
N LYS A 69 16.82 -2.13 9.75
CA LYS A 69 17.39 -2.26 11.10
C LYS A 69 17.85 -3.68 11.38
N GLU A 70 17.04 -4.69 11.03
CA GLU A 70 17.40 -6.09 11.15
C GLU A 70 18.62 -6.44 10.31
N ASN A 71 18.66 -6.00 9.05
CA ASN A 71 19.82 -6.17 8.18
C ASN A 71 21.07 -5.53 8.75
N LYS A 72 20.97 -4.32 9.33
CA LYS A 72 22.12 -3.67 9.96
C LYS A 72 22.62 -4.45 11.18
N LEU A 73 21.71 -4.97 11.99
CA LEU A 73 22.04 -5.78 13.16
C LEU A 73 22.71 -7.10 12.77
N LEU A 74 22.13 -7.83 11.80
CA LEU A 74 22.69 -9.06 11.26
C LEU A 74 24.06 -8.84 10.63
N LYS A 75 24.25 -7.77 9.86
CA LYS A 75 25.56 -7.40 9.30
C LYS A 75 26.58 -7.12 10.40
N SER A 76 26.18 -6.43 11.47
CA SER A 76 27.06 -6.20 12.61
C SER A 76 27.46 -7.53 13.27
N GLN A 77 26.53 -8.46 13.46
CA GLN A 77 26.82 -9.78 14.01
C GLN A 77 27.75 -10.58 13.10
N ILE A 78 27.51 -10.58 11.79
CA ILE A 78 28.40 -11.22 10.81
C ILE A 78 29.80 -10.64 10.88
N ASN A 79 29.94 -9.31 10.96
CA ASN A 79 31.25 -8.69 11.09
C ASN A 79 31.93 -9.11 12.41
N SER A 80 31.21 -9.09 13.53
CA SER A 80 31.77 -9.56 14.81
C SER A 80 32.17 -11.04 14.80
N LEU A 81 31.47 -11.89 14.03
CA LEU A 81 31.80 -13.31 13.87
C LEU A 81 32.94 -13.55 12.87
N LYS A 82 33.00 -12.76 11.79
CA LYS A 82 34.04 -12.84 10.76
C LYS A 82 35.36 -12.22 11.20
N GLU A 83 35.34 -11.21 12.06
CA GLU A 83 36.56 -10.60 12.59
C GLU A 83 37.30 -11.52 13.58
N ASP A 84 36.72 -12.65 14.00
CA ASP A 84 37.45 -13.69 14.70
C ASP A 84 38.46 -14.35 13.72
N PRO A 85 39.77 -14.14 13.90
CA PRO A 85 40.80 -14.72 13.03
C PRO A 85 40.68 -16.23 12.91
N TYR A 86 40.17 -16.89 13.96
CA TYR A 86 39.97 -18.33 13.98
C TYR A 86 38.97 -18.80 12.92
N TYR A 87 37.88 -18.05 12.71
CA TYR A 87 36.84 -18.45 11.74
C TYR A 87 37.33 -18.27 10.30
N ILE A 88 38.09 -17.20 10.04
CA ILE A 88 38.74 -16.96 8.74
C ILE A 88 39.78 -18.05 8.46
N GLU A 89 40.66 -18.35 9.41
CA GLU A 89 41.68 -19.39 9.26
C GLU A 89 41.05 -20.78 9.07
N LYS A 90 40.00 -21.10 9.83
CA LYS A 90 39.27 -22.36 9.69
C LYS A 90 38.64 -22.49 8.30
N HIS A 91 37.94 -21.47 7.82
CA HIS A 91 37.31 -21.48 6.50
C HIS A 91 38.35 -21.56 5.37
N ALA A 92 39.48 -20.85 5.49
CA ALA A 92 40.59 -20.92 4.54
C ALA A 92 41.25 -22.32 4.50
N ARG A 93 41.37 -23.00 5.65
CA ARG A 93 41.93 -24.35 5.75
C ARG A 93 40.98 -25.43 5.24
N GLU A 94 39.70 -25.35 5.59
CA GLU A 94 38.71 -26.38 5.26
C GLU A 94 38.24 -26.29 3.79
N GLU A 95 37.91 -25.10 3.30
CA GLU A 95 37.34 -24.93 1.96
C GLU A 95 38.39 -24.73 0.87
N PHE A 96 39.52 -24.09 1.22
CA PHE A 96 40.55 -23.72 0.24
C PHE A 96 41.89 -24.45 0.45
N GLY A 97 42.04 -25.23 1.53
CA GLY A 97 43.28 -25.96 1.83
C GLY A 97 44.49 -25.05 2.09
N LEU A 98 44.26 -23.77 2.40
CA LEU A 98 45.31 -22.78 2.57
C LEU A 98 45.94 -22.91 3.97
N ALA A 99 47.27 -22.78 4.03
CA ALA A 99 48.05 -22.76 5.25
C ALA A 99 49.02 -21.55 5.22
N LYS A 100 49.45 -21.07 6.39
CA LYS A 100 50.45 -19.99 6.43
C LYS A 100 51.82 -20.47 5.92
N PRO A 101 52.70 -19.58 5.46
CA PRO A 101 54.01 -19.96 4.93
C PRO A 101 54.89 -20.79 5.88
N ASP A 102 54.62 -20.71 7.19
CA ASP A 102 55.31 -21.39 8.29
C ASP A 102 54.61 -22.67 8.78
N GLU A 103 53.55 -23.13 8.08
CA GLU A 103 52.76 -24.30 8.46
C GLU A 103 52.96 -25.50 7.52
N TYR A 104 52.94 -26.72 8.08
CA TYR A 104 53.08 -27.97 7.31
C TYR A 104 51.71 -28.62 7.08
N ILE A 105 51.41 -28.98 5.83
CA ILE A 105 50.17 -29.68 5.44
C ILE A 105 50.42 -31.19 5.49
N PHE A 106 49.69 -31.91 6.35
CA PHE A 106 49.72 -33.37 6.40
C PHE A 106 48.55 -33.95 5.62
N GLN A 107 48.83 -34.57 4.47
CA GLN A 107 47.83 -35.35 3.72
C GLN A 107 48.01 -36.83 4.05
N PHE A 108 47.02 -37.42 4.70
CA PHE A 108 46.97 -38.86 4.92
C PHE A 108 46.47 -39.52 3.64
N GLN A 109 47.31 -40.32 2.99
CA GLN A 109 46.82 -41.24 1.97
C GLN A 109 45.93 -42.24 2.69
N ASN A 110 44.64 -42.26 2.34
CA ASN A 110 43.79 -43.38 2.67
C ASN A 110 44.39 -44.58 1.93
N ASP A 111 45.19 -45.37 2.64
CA ASP A 111 45.56 -46.72 2.25
C ASP A 111 44.28 -47.56 2.32
N ALA A 112 43.42 -47.37 1.33
CA ALA A 112 42.41 -48.34 0.95
C ALA A 112 43.18 -49.56 0.42
N LYS A 113 43.70 -50.35 1.35
CA LYS A 113 44.10 -51.72 1.07
C LYS A 113 42.85 -52.45 0.57
N LYS A 114 42.87 -52.66 -0.74
CA LYS A 114 42.42 -53.84 -1.50
C LYS A 114 41.66 -54.91 -0.71
#